data_AF-A0A834Y5Z7-F1
#
_entry.id   AF-A0A834Y5Z7-F1
#
_cell.length_a   1.000
_cell.length_b   1.000
_cell.length_c   1.000
_cell.angle_alpha   90.00
_cell.angle_beta   90.00
_cell.angle_gamma   90.00
#
_symmetry.space_group_name_H-M   'P 1'
#
loop_
_entity.id
_entity.type
_entity.pdbx_description
1 polymer ?
#
loop_
_entity_poly.entity_id
_entity_poly.type
_entity_poly.pdbx_seq_one_letter_code
_entity_poly.pdbx_strand_id
1 'polypeptide(L)'
;MEALVNLSPNFSATSSILTSKTRSNFTNLFNQISLQFGVNEHNCSFRRKRDSTVKSALDSATIDQLGLMESDVRNPGISTSYRSSKFPKPNQTVLEAQARVCTGPTQTKPLGEAQAHKVLDTILRSAKGELKDEEEVSKPQLGAFFAAMTIRANSFPEPTQWSEGERRAMNTFWPLLVRSLPPEVIFIADPEGSIMGVGSSIGPQFVGNDNTEMRMVGALREVLAGGHLGYEEVQGVMRDVLPLNLEDGASAGVSDSLLSAFLIGQRMNRETDRELKAYCLAFDDELGPPPVADVRSLTHYGEPYDGNTRYFRSTLFTAAVRSCYGEACLLHGVEWMPPKGGITEEQMLKFMGANTHLSPLQAKELLEDEDVGFAYLSQRDARPSLGGNELDQAHGREAIVAGFYHGGYEESLLMLMRRRGVHSGLVVKGEEGALSMTTRLRSTNASKGLPVNYCSGFRSLSKASASQADGVSCESFNIEVNAKDYGFKPTDTPRTDRSHCRGERASFDGLFLESDDGIILCGLLVENAINSALELQSQR
;
A
#
# COMPACT_ATOMS: atom_id res chain seq x y z
N MET A 1 -46.56 57.73 -1.73
CA MET A 1 -46.61 57.50 -3.18
C MET A 1 -46.01 56.12 -3.40
N GLU A 2 -46.78 55.05 -3.22
CA GLU A 2 -47.70 54.44 -4.24
C GLU A 2 -46.93 53.99 -5.48
N ALA A 3 -47.11 52.80 -6.07
CA ALA A 3 -47.90 51.59 -5.82
C ALA A 3 -47.33 50.52 -6.81
N LEU A 4 -47.08 49.28 -6.40
CA LEU A 4 -47.89 48.07 -6.70
C LEU A 4 -48.49 47.99 -8.12
N VAL A 5 -48.13 46.94 -8.88
CA VAL A 5 -49.09 46.03 -9.56
C VAL A 5 -48.47 44.62 -9.72
N ASN A 6 -49.10 43.66 -9.04
CA ASN A 6 -48.99 42.20 -9.24
C ASN A 6 -49.56 41.76 -10.59
N LEU A 7 -49.23 40.54 -11.05
CA LEU A 7 -50.23 39.49 -11.36
C LEU A 7 -49.55 38.21 -11.88
N SER A 8 -49.66 37.13 -11.09
CA SER A 8 -49.85 35.76 -11.60
C SER A 8 -51.36 35.49 -11.67
N PRO A 9 -51.84 34.51 -12.45
CA PRO A 9 -52.36 33.33 -11.76
C PRO A 9 -52.26 31.98 -12.51
N ASN A 10 -51.98 30.94 -11.73
CA ASN A 10 -52.56 29.59 -11.67
C ASN A 10 -53.32 28.98 -12.87
N PHE A 11 -53.00 27.71 -13.17
CA PHE A 11 -54.01 26.65 -13.24
C PHE A 11 -53.46 25.33 -12.67
N SER A 12 -54.22 24.78 -11.72
CA SER A 12 -54.09 23.46 -11.12
C SER A 12 -54.88 22.44 -11.94
N ALA A 13 -54.43 21.19 -12.02
CA ALA A 13 -55.31 20.05 -12.25
C ALA A 13 -54.74 18.76 -11.65
N THR A 14 -55.41 18.30 -10.60
CA THR A 14 -55.38 16.94 -10.04
C THR A 14 -56.05 15.94 -10.98
N SER A 15 -55.49 14.74 -11.12
CA SER A 15 -56.29 13.51 -11.27
C SER A 15 -55.58 12.30 -10.66
N SER A 16 -56.15 11.81 -9.55
CA SER A 16 -56.08 10.42 -9.12
C SER A 16 -57.08 9.61 -9.94
N ILE A 17 -56.75 8.36 -10.35
CA ILE A 17 -57.63 7.16 -10.22
C ILE A 17 -57.08 5.88 -10.91
N LEU A 18 -57.09 4.80 -10.10
CA LEU A 18 -57.24 3.35 -10.34
C LEU A 18 -56.26 2.51 -11.22
N THR A 19 -55.48 1.72 -10.48
CA THR A 19 -55.30 0.24 -10.56
C THR A 19 -55.20 -0.46 -11.91
N SER A 20 -54.05 -1.08 -12.14
CA SER A 20 -54.04 -2.48 -12.59
C SER A 20 -52.93 -3.26 -11.88
N LYS A 21 -53.34 -4.33 -11.19
CA LYS A 21 -52.47 -5.40 -10.72
C LYS A 21 -51.93 -6.12 -11.94
N THR A 22 -50.63 -6.34 -12.01
CA THR A 22 -50.08 -7.46 -12.78
C THR A 22 -49.01 -8.12 -11.92
N ARG A 23 -49.42 -9.23 -11.29
CA ARG A 23 -48.51 -10.27 -10.85
C ARG A 23 -47.82 -10.82 -12.09
N SER A 24 -46.50 -10.79 -12.14
CA SER A 24 -45.72 -11.73 -12.94
C SER A 24 -44.73 -12.42 -12.01
N ASN A 25 -45.09 -13.66 -11.69
CA ASN A 25 -44.20 -14.65 -11.11
C ASN A 25 -43.00 -14.82 -12.05
N PHE A 26 -41.79 -14.64 -11.55
CA PHE A 26 -40.64 -15.38 -12.08
C PHE A 26 -39.89 -16.02 -10.92
N THR A 27 -39.88 -17.33 -11.04
CA THR A 27 -39.38 -18.41 -10.21
C THR A 27 -37.95 -18.23 -9.71
N ASN A 28 -37.82 -18.46 -8.40
CA ASN A 28 -36.64 -18.89 -7.66
C ASN A 28 -35.73 -19.86 -8.43
N LEU A 29 -34.41 -19.64 -8.32
CA LEU A 29 -33.43 -20.72 -8.27
C LEU A 29 -32.45 -20.42 -7.12
N PHE A 30 -32.92 -20.67 -5.90
CA PHE A 30 -32.07 -20.74 -4.70
C PHE A 30 -31.35 -22.10 -4.71
N ASN A 31 -30.03 -22.10 -4.80
CA ASN A 31 -29.22 -23.24 -4.36
C ASN A 31 -28.88 -23.04 -2.89
N GLN A 32 -29.81 -23.42 -2.00
CA GLN A 32 -29.54 -23.68 -0.60
C GLN A 32 -28.90 -25.06 -0.48
N ILE A 33 -27.64 -25.12 -0.04
CA ILE A 33 -27.10 -26.33 0.58
C ILE A 33 -27.40 -26.21 2.08
N SER A 34 -28.60 -26.64 2.47
CA SER A 34 -28.95 -26.88 3.87
C SER A 34 -28.34 -28.20 4.32
N LEU A 35 -27.37 -28.15 5.22
CA LEU A 35 -27.01 -29.30 6.04
C LEU A 35 -28.10 -29.49 7.10
N GLN A 36 -28.97 -30.48 6.91
CA GLN A 36 -29.96 -30.88 7.90
C GLN A 36 -29.26 -31.48 9.12
N PHE A 37 -29.28 -30.77 10.25
CA PHE A 37 -29.03 -31.39 11.55
C PHE A 37 -30.34 -32.02 12.05
N GLY A 38 -30.37 -33.35 12.05
CA GLY A 38 -31.47 -34.13 12.63
C GLY A 38 -31.55 -33.92 14.13
N VAL A 39 -32.70 -33.44 14.60
CA VAL A 39 -33.08 -33.39 16.01
C VAL A 39 -33.33 -34.81 16.49
N ASN A 40 -32.58 -35.24 17.51
CA ASN A 40 -33.04 -36.30 18.40
C ASN A 40 -32.68 -35.90 19.84
N GLU A 41 -33.71 -35.58 20.60
CA GLU A 41 -33.64 -35.39 22.05
C GLU A 41 -33.23 -36.71 22.71
N HIS A 42 -32.19 -36.70 23.55
CA HIS A 42 -32.17 -37.48 24.79
C HIS A 42 -31.18 -36.88 25.80
N ASN A 43 -31.71 -36.62 27.00
CA ASN A 43 -30.99 -36.20 28.20
C ASN A 43 -29.85 -37.14 28.58
N CYS A 44 -28.66 -36.59 28.91
CA CYS A 44 -27.90 -37.01 30.10
C CYS A 44 -26.76 -36.06 30.46
N SER A 45 -26.69 -35.77 31.76
CA SER A 45 -25.67 -35.02 32.47
C SER A 45 -24.32 -35.76 32.59
N PHE A 46 -23.24 -34.96 32.74
CA PHE A 46 -21.99 -35.17 33.50
C PHE A 46 -20.66 -35.14 32.74
N ARG A 47 -19.78 -34.30 33.33
CA ARG A 47 -18.32 -34.41 33.52
C ARG A 47 -17.38 -33.94 32.40
N ARG A 48 -16.71 -32.82 32.73
CA ARG A 48 -15.33 -32.46 32.34
C ARG A 48 -14.45 -33.68 32.11
N LYS A 49 -13.87 -33.77 30.91
CA LYS A 49 -12.53 -34.31 30.67
C LYS A 49 -11.82 -33.45 29.62
N ARG A 50 -10.56 -33.14 29.95
CA ARG A 50 -9.56 -32.49 29.11
C ARG A 50 -9.18 -33.38 27.92
N ASP A 51 -8.56 -32.72 26.95
CA ASP A 51 -7.73 -33.21 25.84
C ASP A 51 -8.43 -33.52 24.52
N SER A 52 -8.34 -32.57 23.60
CA SER A 52 -8.15 -32.84 22.17
C SER A 52 -7.48 -31.63 21.51
N THR A 53 -6.16 -31.64 21.45
CA THR A 53 -5.38 -30.82 20.52
C THR A 53 -5.77 -31.24 19.10
N VAL A 54 -6.52 -30.40 18.40
CA VAL A 54 -6.87 -30.63 17.00
C VAL A 54 -5.62 -30.32 16.16
N LYS A 55 -4.87 -31.36 15.81
CA LYS A 55 -3.91 -31.29 14.71
C LYS A 55 -4.71 -31.25 13.40
N SER A 56 -4.84 -30.08 12.79
CA SER A 56 -5.37 -29.95 11.43
C SER A 56 -4.28 -30.30 10.42
N ALA A 57 -4.04 -31.59 10.21
CA ALA A 57 -3.40 -32.03 8.99
C ALA A 57 -4.50 -32.12 7.93
N LEU A 58 -4.49 -31.21 6.95
CA LEU A 58 -5.34 -31.34 5.76
C LEU A 58 -4.83 -32.55 4.98
N ASP A 59 -5.66 -33.60 4.88
CA ASP A 59 -5.35 -34.80 4.13
C ASP A 59 -5.44 -34.50 2.62
N SER A 60 -4.60 -35.13 1.79
CA SER A 60 -4.62 -34.96 0.32
C SER A 60 -6.00 -35.20 -0.30
N ALA A 61 -6.86 -35.98 0.35
CA ALA A 61 -8.23 -36.24 -0.09
C ALA A 61 -9.15 -35.00 0.00
N THR A 62 -8.85 -34.03 0.87
CA THR A 62 -9.64 -32.79 1.01
C THR A 62 -9.31 -31.78 -0.09
N ILE A 63 -8.08 -31.82 -0.62
CA ILE A 63 -7.61 -30.95 -1.71
C ILE A 63 -8.36 -31.26 -3.02
N ASP A 64 -8.58 -32.53 -3.32
CA ASP A 64 -9.34 -32.98 -4.50
C ASP A 64 -10.84 -32.61 -4.43
N GLN A 65 -11.42 -32.54 -3.22
CA GLN A 65 -12.82 -32.13 -3.04
C GLN A 65 -13.04 -30.62 -3.17
N LEU A 66 -12.00 -29.81 -2.96
CA LEU A 66 -12.05 -28.35 -3.04
C LEU A 66 -11.63 -27.80 -4.42
N GLY A 67 -11.21 -28.65 -5.35
CA GLY A 67 -10.88 -28.25 -6.73
C GLY A 67 -9.65 -27.34 -6.84
N LEU A 68 -8.78 -27.31 -5.82
CA LEU A 68 -7.56 -26.50 -5.80
C LEU A 68 -6.48 -27.23 -6.62
N MET A 69 -5.94 -26.59 -7.66
CA MET A 69 -4.83 -27.17 -8.43
C MET A 69 -3.57 -27.24 -7.56
N GLU A 70 -2.78 -28.31 -7.72
CA GLU A 70 -1.52 -28.53 -6.99
C GLU A 70 -0.49 -27.40 -7.23
N SER A 71 -0.67 -26.60 -8.29
CA SER A 71 0.10 -25.38 -8.56
C SER A 71 -0.20 -24.22 -7.62
N ASP A 72 -1.35 -24.22 -6.95
CA ASP A 72 -1.86 -23.10 -6.14
C ASP A 72 -1.48 -23.23 -4.66
N VAL A 73 -1.02 -24.43 -4.24
CA VAL A 73 -0.47 -24.70 -2.90
C VAL A 73 1.06 -24.59 -2.94
N ARG A 74 1.59 -23.48 -3.45
CA ARG A 74 3.03 -23.19 -3.36
C ARG A 74 3.33 -22.45 -2.07
N ASN A 75 4.47 -22.77 -1.49
CA ASN A 75 4.95 -22.15 -0.25
C ASN A 75 5.29 -20.66 -0.48
N PRO A 76 4.62 -19.71 0.22
CA PRO A 76 4.87 -18.28 0.08
C PRO A 76 6.27 -17.83 0.51
N GLY A 77 6.88 -18.53 1.46
CA GLY A 77 8.15 -18.14 2.05
C GLY A 77 9.40 -18.42 1.19
N ILE A 78 9.25 -19.14 0.07
CA ILE A 78 10.37 -19.61 -0.75
C ILE A 78 10.23 -19.20 -2.22
N SER A 79 9.03 -18.81 -2.66
CA SER A 79 8.76 -18.73 -4.10
C SER A 79 8.76 -17.30 -4.65
N THR A 80 9.65 -17.04 -5.60
CA THR A 80 9.53 -15.90 -6.54
C THR A 80 8.32 -16.04 -7.49
N SER A 81 7.49 -17.08 -7.33
CA SER A 81 6.37 -17.42 -8.23
C SER A 81 5.07 -16.65 -8.01
N TYR A 82 4.97 -15.77 -7.01
CA TYR A 82 3.77 -14.92 -6.84
C TYR A 82 3.76 -13.72 -7.78
N ARG A 83 4.88 -13.47 -8.46
CA ARG A 83 4.88 -12.56 -9.57
C ARG A 83 4.04 -13.16 -10.70
N SER A 84 2.94 -12.49 -11.03
CA SER A 84 2.14 -12.84 -12.20
C SER A 84 3.01 -12.87 -13.46
N SER A 85 2.92 -13.98 -14.22
CA SER A 85 3.61 -14.16 -15.49
C SER A 85 3.13 -13.18 -16.56
N LYS A 86 2.03 -12.47 -16.33
CA LYS A 86 1.52 -11.41 -17.22
C LYS A 86 2.45 -10.19 -17.26
N PHE A 87 3.26 -9.95 -16.22
CA PHE A 87 4.12 -8.77 -16.17
C PHE A 87 5.53 -9.05 -16.71
N PRO A 88 6.03 -8.28 -17.71
CA PRO A 88 7.34 -8.49 -18.31
C PRO A 88 8.46 -8.30 -17.29
N LYS A 89 9.46 -9.18 -17.31
CA LYS A 89 10.58 -9.12 -16.37
C LYS A 89 11.40 -7.84 -16.60
N PRO A 90 11.75 -7.09 -15.55
CA PRO A 90 12.61 -5.92 -15.71
C PRO A 90 14.02 -6.39 -16.08
N ASN A 91 14.74 -5.57 -16.84
CA ASN A 91 16.15 -5.79 -17.04
C ASN A 91 16.88 -5.75 -15.70
N GLN A 92 17.53 -6.86 -15.33
CA GLN A 92 18.11 -7.06 -14.00
C GLN A 92 19.28 -6.11 -13.72
N THR A 93 20.11 -5.83 -14.72
CA THR A 93 21.24 -4.90 -14.60
C THR A 93 20.76 -3.50 -14.23
N VAL A 94 19.71 -3.02 -14.90
CA VAL A 94 19.13 -1.70 -14.60
C VAL A 94 18.37 -1.71 -13.27
N LEU A 95 17.64 -2.78 -12.94
CA LEU A 95 16.94 -2.90 -11.66
C LEU A 95 17.89 -2.81 -10.46
N GLU A 96 19.04 -3.48 -10.53
CA GLU A 96 20.08 -3.42 -9.48
C GLU A 96 20.67 -2.02 -9.33
N ALA A 97 20.82 -1.29 -10.43
CA ALA A 97 21.27 0.10 -10.40
C ALA A 97 20.22 1.01 -9.76
N GLN A 98 18.96 0.88 -10.15
CA GLN A 98 17.83 1.64 -9.60
C GLN A 98 17.68 1.43 -8.08
N ALA A 99 17.86 0.20 -7.59
CA ALA A 99 17.83 -0.10 -6.16
C ALA A 99 18.88 0.69 -5.34
N ARG A 100 19.91 1.25 -6.00
CA ARG A 100 20.96 2.07 -5.38
C ARG A 100 20.77 3.57 -5.60
N VAL A 101 20.33 3.98 -6.78
CA VAL A 101 20.29 5.39 -7.19
C VAL A 101 18.90 6.04 -7.08
N CYS A 102 17.82 5.26 -7.18
CA CYS A 102 16.44 5.74 -7.08
C CYS A 102 15.98 5.78 -5.61
N THR A 103 16.77 6.41 -4.75
CA THR A 103 16.45 6.57 -3.32
C THR A 103 16.61 8.03 -2.90
N GLY A 104 16.14 8.38 -1.70
CA GLY A 104 16.14 9.76 -1.23
C GLY A 104 17.56 10.37 -1.06
N PRO A 105 17.64 11.67 -0.75
CA PRO A 105 18.87 12.47 -0.73
C PRO A 105 19.94 11.96 0.24
N THR A 106 19.56 11.13 1.22
CA THR A 106 20.46 10.60 2.25
C THR A 106 20.78 9.11 2.10
N GLN A 107 20.00 8.35 1.32
CA GLN A 107 20.13 6.89 1.22
C GLN A 107 20.79 6.43 -0.08
N THR A 108 20.88 7.34 -1.06
CA THR A 108 21.41 7.05 -2.39
C THR A 108 22.87 6.64 -2.34
N LYS A 109 23.18 5.58 -3.08
CA LYS A 109 24.53 5.01 -3.18
C LYS A 109 25.01 5.11 -4.63
N PRO A 110 25.92 6.05 -4.95
CA PRO A 110 26.46 6.20 -6.29
C PRO A 110 27.01 4.88 -6.85
N LEU A 111 26.88 4.69 -8.16
CA LEU A 111 27.44 3.52 -8.83
C LEU A 111 28.96 3.64 -8.96
N GLY A 112 29.66 2.50 -8.88
CA GLY A 112 31.06 2.44 -9.28
C GLY A 112 31.20 2.53 -10.81
N GLU A 113 32.38 2.88 -11.30
CA GLU A 113 32.61 3.10 -12.74
C GLU A 113 32.23 1.90 -13.61
N ALA A 114 32.67 0.69 -13.26
CA ALA A 114 32.33 -0.52 -14.00
C ALA A 114 30.83 -0.83 -13.98
N GLN A 115 30.14 -0.50 -12.89
CA GLN A 115 28.69 -0.66 -12.77
C GLN A 115 27.96 0.35 -13.65
N ALA A 116 28.36 1.62 -13.61
CA ALA A 116 27.79 2.66 -14.46
C ALA A 116 28.00 2.36 -15.96
N HIS A 117 29.20 1.91 -16.35
CA HIS A 117 29.47 1.48 -17.72
C HIS A 117 28.55 0.33 -18.15
N LYS A 118 28.44 -0.72 -17.31
CA LYS A 118 27.57 -1.86 -17.61
C LYS A 118 26.11 -1.44 -17.80
N VAL A 119 25.60 -0.58 -16.93
CA VAL A 119 24.21 -0.10 -16.99
C VAL A 119 23.96 0.72 -18.26
N LEU A 120 24.82 1.69 -18.57
CA LEU A 120 24.66 2.55 -19.74
C LEU A 120 24.86 1.78 -21.06
N ASP A 121 25.77 0.80 -21.10
CA ASP A 121 25.93 -0.12 -22.23
C ASP A 121 24.68 -0.98 -22.44
N THR A 122 24.12 -1.56 -21.36
CA THR A 122 22.87 -2.32 -21.42
C THR A 122 21.72 -1.45 -21.94
N ILE A 123 21.59 -0.20 -21.48
CA ILE A 123 20.57 0.74 -21.97
C ILE A 123 20.77 1.03 -23.46
N LEU A 124 22.01 1.31 -23.89
CA LEU A 124 22.31 1.62 -25.29
C LEU A 124 22.00 0.43 -26.22
N ARG A 125 22.43 -0.77 -25.83
CA ARG A 125 22.15 -2.01 -26.57
C ARG A 125 20.66 -2.30 -26.63
N SER A 126 19.93 -2.07 -25.54
CA SER A 126 18.46 -2.20 -25.52
C SER A 126 17.80 -1.22 -26.48
N ALA A 127 18.22 0.06 -26.48
CA ALA A 127 17.66 1.07 -27.37
C ALA A 127 17.91 0.77 -28.87
N LYS A 128 18.97 0.01 -29.18
CA LYS A 128 19.28 -0.45 -30.54
C LYS A 128 18.64 -1.80 -30.92
N GLY A 129 17.94 -2.46 -30.01
CA GLY A 129 17.41 -3.82 -30.23
C GLY A 129 18.50 -4.89 -30.33
N GLU A 130 19.64 -4.69 -29.65
CA GLU A 130 20.80 -5.58 -29.69
C GLU A 130 20.83 -6.60 -28.53
N LEU A 131 19.84 -6.56 -27.62
CA LEU A 131 19.69 -7.56 -26.55
C LEU A 131 18.97 -8.80 -27.11
N LYS A 132 19.61 -9.97 -27.02
CA LYS A 132 19.08 -11.24 -27.54
C LYS A 132 18.65 -12.21 -26.44
N ASP A 133 19.49 -12.36 -25.41
CA ASP A 133 19.31 -13.31 -24.30
C ASP A 133 19.01 -12.61 -22.96
N GLU A 134 18.77 -11.29 -22.99
CA GLU A 134 18.47 -10.46 -21.83
C GLU A 134 17.15 -9.71 -22.08
N GLU A 135 16.38 -9.49 -21.01
CA GLU A 135 15.17 -8.67 -21.06
C GLU A 135 15.50 -7.24 -21.48
N GLU A 136 14.68 -6.64 -22.35
CA GLU A 136 14.84 -5.25 -22.75
C GLU A 136 14.63 -4.31 -21.56
N VAL A 137 15.32 -3.17 -21.59
CA VAL A 137 15.13 -2.10 -20.61
C VAL A 137 13.80 -1.40 -20.91
N SER A 138 12.85 -1.54 -19.99
CA SER A 138 11.51 -0.99 -20.19
C SER A 138 11.47 0.54 -20.09
N LYS A 139 10.43 1.16 -20.68
CA LYS A 139 10.17 2.61 -20.55
C LYS A 139 10.12 3.08 -19.07
N PRO A 140 9.41 2.39 -18.16
CA PRO A 140 9.48 2.69 -16.72
C PRO A 140 10.91 2.64 -16.15
N GLN A 141 11.74 1.70 -16.61
CA GLN A 141 13.11 1.60 -16.12
C GLN A 141 13.96 2.79 -16.58
N LEU A 142 13.79 3.23 -17.83
CA LEU A 142 14.47 4.41 -18.36
C LEU A 142 14.07 5.67 -17.61
N GLY A 143 12.76 5.91 -17.45
CA GLY A 143 12.24 7.09 -16.77
C GLY A 143 12.72 7.20 -15.32
N ALA A 144 12.56 6.12 -14.55
CA ALA A 144 13.02 6.06 -13.17
C ALA A 144 14.54 6.22 -13.02
N PHE A 145 15.33 5.57 -13.89
CA PHE A 145 16.80 5.65 -13.82
C PHE A 145 17.29 7.06 -14.15
N PHE A 146 16.84 7.65 -15.26
CA PHE A 146 17.31 8.96 -15.67
C PHE A 146 16.78 10.07 -14.76
N ALA A 147 15.55 10.00 -14.24
CA ALA A 147 15.07 10.95 -13.24
C ALA A 147 15.99 10.96 -12.01
N ALA A 148 16.39 9.78 -11.54
CA ALA A 148 17.32 9.66 -10.44
C ALA A 148 18.69 10.25 -10.75
N MET A 149 19.23 10.00 -11.95
CA MET A 149 20.50 10.59 -12.35
C MET A 149 20.42 12.13 -12.41
N THR A 150 19.36 12.69 -12.98
CA THR A 150 19.16 14.13 -13.12
C THR A 150 19.02 14.83 -11.76
N ILE A 151 18.12 14.35 -10.90
CA ILE A 151 17.91 14.93 -9.56
C ILE A 151 19.20 14.88 -8.74
N ARG A 152 19.90 13.74 -8.78
CA ARG A 152 21.18 13.58 -8.07
C ARG A 152 22.25 14.56 -8.55
N ALA A 153 22.27 14.91 -9.83
CA ALA A 153 23.22 15.88 -10.35
C ALA A 153 22.88 17.31 -9.92
N ASN A 154 21.58 17.63 -9.85
CA ASN A 154 21.11 19.00 -9.63
C ASN A 154 21.01 19.40 -8.15
N SER A 155 20.39 18.56 -7.31
CA SER A 155 19.86 19.02 -6.01
C SER A 155 20.38 18.23 -4.81
N PHE A 156 20.89 17.01 -5.02
CA PHE A 156 21.29 16.15 -3.89
C PHE A 156 22.62 16.61 -3.25
N PRO A 157 22.82 16.31 -1.95
CA PRO A 157 24.08 16.56 -1.26
C PRO A 157 25.27 15.82 -1.89
N GLU A 158 26.48 16.40 -1.83
CA GLU A 158 27.72 15.87 -2.45
C GLU A 158 27.92 14.35 -2.30
N PRO A 159 27.72 13.71 -1.12
CA PRO A 159 27.93 12.26 -0.97
C PRO A 159 26.98 11.39 -1.79
N THR A 160 25.83 11.92 -2.22
CA THR A 160 24.79 11.21 -2.97
C THR A 160 24.65 11.69 -4.41
N GLN A 161 25.43 12.70 -4.81
CA GLN A 161 25.61 13.11 -6.21
C GLN A 161 26.37 12.05 -7.03
N TRP A 162 26.64 12.35 -8.30
CA TRP A 162 27.37 11.43 -9.17
C TRP A 162 28.78 11.14 -8.66
N SER A 163 29.14 9.86 -8.66
CA SER A 163 30.53 9.46 -8.52
C SER A 163 31.33 9.93 -9.73
N GLU A 164 32.64 10.06 -9.55
CA GLU A 164 33.54 10.34 -10.64
C GLU A 164 33.50 9.23 -11.73
N GLY A 165 33.22 7.99 -11.33
CA GLY A 165 32.99 6.89 -12.27
C GLY A 165 31.71 7.02 -13.09
N GLU A 166 30.62 7.51 -12.48
CA GLU A 166 29.37 7.81 -13.19
C GLU A 166 29.57 8.95 -14.19
N ARG A 167 30.31 10.01 -13.83
CA ARG A 167 30.64 11.12 -14.75
C ARG A 167 31.41 10.64 -15.98
N ARG A 168 32.45 9.83 -15.80
CA ARG A 168 33.23 9.26 -16.92
C ARG A 168 32.40 8.34 -17.81
N ALA A 169 31.58 7.48 -17.21
CA ALA A 169 30.68 6.61 -17.96
C ALA A 169 29.68 7.45 -18.77
N MET A 170 29.04 8.45 -18.15
CA MET A 170 28.07 9.30 -18.84
C MET A 170 28.72 10.07 -20.01
N ASN A 171 29.89 10.67 -19.82
CA ASN A 171 30.63 11.35 -20.89
C ASN A 171 30.94 10.43 -22.09
N THR A 172 31.13 9.13 -21.84
CA THR A 172 31.41 8.14 -22.88
C THR A 172 30.15 7.73 -23.63
N PHE A 173 29.05 7.48 -22.91
CA PHE A 173 27.83 6.90 -23.50
C PHE A 173 26.80 7.94 -23.96
N TRP A 174 26.73 9.12 -23.33
CA TRP A 174 25.69 10.12 -23.64
C TRP A 174 25.63 10.52 -25.12
N PRO A 175 26.74 10.77 -25.84
CA PRO A 175 26.68 11.09 -27.27
C PRO A 175 26.07 9.99 -28.15
N LEU A 176 26.10 8.74 -27.68
CA LEU A 176 25.48 7.59 -28.35
C LEU A 176 24.00 7.45 -27.91
N LEU A 177 23.74 7.58 -26.61
CA LEU A 177 22.40 7.48 -26.03
C LEU A 177 21.46 8.55 -26.59
N VAL A 178 21.89 9.81 -26.68
CA VAL A 178 21.07 10.92 -27.20
C VAL A 178 20.62 10.71 -28.65
N ARG A 179 21.30 9.84 -29.42
CA ARG A 179 20.93 9.50 -30.80
C ARG A 179 20.00 8.29 -30.90
N SER A 180 19.87 7.51 -29.83
CA SER A 180 19.13 6.24 -29.81
C SER A 180 17.93 6.25 -28.88
N LEU A 181 17.92 7.12 -27.87
CA LEU A 181 16.83 7.22 -26.90
C LEU A 181 15.66 8.07 -27.43
N PRO A 182 14.43 7.79 -26.99
CA PRO A 182 13.27 8.64 -27.28
C PRO A 182 13.42 10.07 -26.74
N PRO A 183 12.82 11.09 -27.38
CA PRO A 183 12.92 12.49 -26.95
C PRO A 183 12.49 12.73 -25.49
N GLU A 184 11.46 12.04 -25.02
CA GLU A 184 10.97 12.15 -23.65
C GLU A 184 11.99 11.64 -22.61
N VAL A 185 12.75 10.59 -22.96
CA VAL A 185 13.82 10.06 -22.10
C VAL A 185 15.02 11.00 -22.09
N ILE A 186 15.34 11.59 -23.25
CA ILE A 186 16.39 12.61 -23.35
C ILE A 186 16.03 13.84 -22.51
N PHE A 187 14.76 14.26 -22.53
CA PHE A 187 14.25 15.31 -21.64
C PHE A 187 14.40 14.95 -20.17
N ILE A 188 14.00 13.76 -19.73
CA ILE A 188 14.13 13.34 -18.33
C ILE A 188 15.60 13.37 -17.89
N ALA A 189 16.51 12.92 -18.76
CA ALA A 189 17.93 12.86 -18.50
C ALA A 189 18.62 14.24 -18.51
N ASP A 190 18.20 15.15 -19.37
CA ASP A 190 18.87 16.44 -19.54
C ASP A 190 17.86 17.57 -19.83
N PRO A 191 16.98 17.91 -18.86
CA PRO A 191 15.87 18.83 -19.08
C PRO A 191 16.33 20.23 -19.51
N GLU A 192 17.51 20.66 -19.07
CA GLU A 192 18.12 21.95 -19.37
C GLU A 192 19.29 21.87 -20.37
N GLY A 193 19.60 20.67 -20.88
CA GLY A 193 20.63 20.48 -21.93
C GLY A 193 22.07 20.68 -21.46
N SER A 194 22.35 20.60 -20.15
CA SER A 194 23.65 20.92 -19.55
C SER A 194 24.18 19.89 -18.55
N ILE A 195 23.38 18.88 -18.18
CA ILE A 195 23.68 17.93 -17.10
C ILE A 195 24.52 16.76 -17.60
N MET A 196 24.16 16.22 -18.77
CA MET A 196 24.72 14.97 -19.29
C MET A 196 25.99 15.17 -20.14
N GLY A 197 26.58 16.37 -20.09
CA GLY A 197 27.84 16.71 -20.77
C GLY A 197 27.63 17.42 -22.10
N VAL A 198 27.67 16.70 -23.23
CA VAL A 198 27.45 17.31 -24.55
C VAL A 198 26.01 17.81 -24.63
N GLY A 199 25.85 19.14 -24.68
CA GLY A 199 24.54 19.76 -24.67
C GLY A 199 23.68 19.34 -25.86
N SER A 200 22.41 19.08 -25.57
CA SER A 200 21.38 18.72 -26.55
C SER A 200 20.24 19.73 -26.47
N SER A 201 19.73 20.18 -27.62
CA SER A 201 18.55 21.05 -27.64
C SER A 201 17.25 20.29 -27.40
N ILE A 202 17.28 18.94 -27.41
CA ILE A 202 16.08 18.10 -27.31
C ILE A 202 15.38 18.30 -25.97
N GLY A 203 16.10 18.16 -24.84
CA GLY A 203 15.51 18.29 -23.51
C GLY A 203 14.90 19.67 -23.23
N PRO A 204 15.63 20.78 -23.47
CA PRO A 204 15.10 22.13 -23.31
C PRO A 204 13.87 22.43 -24.17
N GLN A 205 13.79 21.85 -25.38
CA GLN A 205 12.69 22.10 -26.33
C GLN A 205 11.54 21.09 -26.20
N PHE A 206 11.68 20.04 -25.40
CA PHE A 206 10.64 19.05 -25.20
C PHE A 206 9.50 19.62 -24.35
N VAL A 207 8.28 19.56 -24.88
CA VAL A 207 7.05 20.07 -24.26
C VAL A 207 5.95 19.01 -24.17
N GLY A 208 6.24 17.74 -24.46
CA GLY A 208 5.24 16.68 -24.59
C GLY A 208 4.58 16.62 -25.97
N ASN A 209 3.93 15.49 -26.27
CA ASN A 209 3.27 15.26 -27.56
C ASN A 209 1.82 15.77 -27.61
N ASP A 210 1.19 15.96 -26.45
CA ASP A 210 -0.17 16.46 -26.30
C ASP A 210 -0.33 17.30 -25.03
N ASN A 211 -1.55 17.76 -24.72
CA ASN A 211 -1.83 18.59 -23.55
C ASN A 211 -1.56 17.88 -22.22
N THR A 212 -1.73 16.55 -22.19
CA THR A 212 -1.56 15.69 -21.02
C THR A 212 -0.08 15.56 -20.70
N GLU A 213 0.74 15.22 -21.70
CA GLU A 213 2.20 15.20 -21.57
C GLU A 213 2.76 16.60 -21.33
N MET A 214 2.17 17.66 -21.88
CA MET A 214 2.62 19.03 -21.61
C MET A 214 2.52 19.39 -20.13
N ARG A 215 1.42 19.01 -19.47
CA ARG A 215 1.27 19.20 -18.02
C ARG A 215 2.28 18.37 -17.24
N MET A 216 2.44 17.10 -17.61
CA MET A 216 3.42 16.20 -16.99
C MET A 216 4.86 16.73 -17.12
N VAL A 217 5.25 17.21 -18.30
CA VAL A 217 6.56 17.80 -18.58
C VAL A 217 6.79 19.06 -17.76
N GLY A 218 5.77 19.92 -17.65
CA GLY A 218 5.82 21.11 -16.78
C GLY A 218 6.12 20.75 -15.33
N ALA A 219 5.39 19.79 -14.77
CA ALA A 219 5.61 19.30 -13.41
C ALA A 219 6.98 18.63 -13.26
N LEU A 220 7.41 17.82 -14.24
CA LEU A 220 8.71 17.16 -14.24
C LEU A 220 9.89 18.13 -14.22
N ARG A 221 9.79 19.31 -14.83
CA ARG A 221 10.88 20.30 -14.76
C ARG A 221 11.17 20.73 -13.31
N GLU A 222 10.12 20.98 -12.53
CA GLU A 222 10.26 21.30 -11.10
C GLU A 222 10.79 20.11 -10.30
N VAL A 223 10.21 18.92 -10.53
CA VAL A 223 10.61 17.70 -9.81
C VAL A 223 12.05 17.31 -10.10
N LEU A 224 12.48 17.35 -11.36
CA LEU A 224 13.86 17.01 -11.78
C LEU A 224 14.90 18.05 -11.31
N ALA A 225 14.46 19.28 -10.98
CA ALA A 225 15.28 20.28 -10.31
C ALA A 225 15.39 20.06 -8.79
N GLY A 226 14.73 19.04 -8.23
CA GLY A 226 14.66 18.78 -6.80
C GLY A 226 13.58 19.58 -6.07
N GLY A 227 12.65 20.19 -6.80
CA GLY A 227 11.55 20.99 -6.27
C GLY A 227 10.33 20.16 -5.85
N HIS A 228 9.33 20.87 -5.32
CA HIS A 228 8.07 20.34 -4.85
C HIS A 228 6.90 21.06 -5.54
N LEU A 229 5.86 20.32 -5.82
CA LEU A 229 4.69 20.79 -6.55
C LEU A 229 3.64 21.41 -5.62
N GLY A 230 2.86 22.31 -6.19
CA GLY A 230 1.62 22.79 -5.61
C GLY A 230 0.53 21.71 -5.60
N TYR A 231 -0.47 21.92 -4.75
CA TYR A 231 -1.61 21.02 -4.62
C TYR A 231 -2.37 20.83 -5.95
N GLU A 232 -2.66 21.93 -6.65
CA GLU A 232 -3.38 21.92 -7.93
C GLU A 232 -2.57 21.28 -9.06
N GLU A 233 -1.23 21.39 -9.01
CA GLU A 233 -0.35 20.80 -10.02
C GLU A 233 -0.36 19.28 -9.91
N VAL A 234 -0.23 18.73 -8.70
CA VAL A 234 -0.36 17.28 -8.46
C VAL A 234 -1.75 16.80 -8.87
N GLN A 235 -2.82 17.48 -8.41
CA GLN A 235 -4.19 17.15 -8.80
C GLN A 235 -4.40 17.14 -10.32
N GLY A 236 -3.87 18.15 -11.03
CA GLY A 236 -3.97 18.26 -12.46
C GLY A 236 -3.22 17.15 -13.20
N VAL A 237 -2.03 16.76 -12.73
CA VAL A 237 -1.27 15.62 -13.27
C VAL A 237 -2.00 14.32 -13.00
N MET A 238 -2.50 14.11 -11.79
CA MET A 238 -3.18 12.88 -11.41
C MET A 238 -4.49 12.70 -12.19
N ARG A 239 -5.30 13.74 -12.34
CA ARG A 239 -6.52 13.70 -13.16
C ARG A 239 -6.27 13.26 -14.61
N ASP A 240 -5.11 13.62 -15.14
CA ASP A 240 -4.71 13.31 -16.51
C ASP A 240 -4.25 11.85 -16.68
N VAL A 241 -3.66 11.25 -15.64
CA VAL A 241 -3.13 9.88 -15.72
C VAL A 241 -4.09 8.83 -15.18
N LEU A 242 -5.08 9.22 -14.38
CA LEU A 242 -6.03 8.31 -13.76
C LEU A 242 -7.29 8.10 -14.60
N PRO A 243 -7.81 6.86 -14.67
CA PRO A 243 -7.28 5.63 -14.06
C PRO A 243 -6.03 5.10 -14.80
N LEU A 244 -5.06 4.49 -14.09
CA LEU A 244 -3.95 3.81 -14.78
C LEU A 244 -4.48 2.50 -15.41
N ASN A 245 -4.64 2.49 -16.72
CA ASN A 245 -5.02 1.30 -17.47
C ASN A 245 -3.76 0.46 -17.78
N LEU A 246 -3.34 -0.38 -16.84
CA LEU A 246 -2.16 -1.23 -17.01
C LEU A 246 -2.40 -2.49 -17.87
N GLU A 247 -3.65 -2.85 -18.17
CA GLU A 247 -3.98 -4.08 -18.89
C GLU A 247 -3.85 -3.99 -20.42
N ASP A 248 -3.98 -2.80 -21.02
CA ASP A 248 -4.01 -2.63 -22.49
C ASP A 248 -2.76 -1.96 -23.10
N GLY A 249 -1.71 -1.71 -22.31
CA GLY A 249 -0.47 -1.09 -22.81
C GLY A 249 -0.63 0.33 -23.39
N ALA A 250 -1.83 0.90 -23.26
CA ALA A 250 -2.18 2.26 -23.61
C ALA A 250 -2.47 3.03 -22.31
N SER A 251 -1.39 3.52 -21.68
CA SER A 251 -1.48 4.49 -20.60
C SER A 251 -2.34 5.69 -21.06
N ALA A 252 -3.08 6.29 -20.14
CA ALA A 252 -4.11 7.31 -20.36
C ALA A 252 -3.55 8.68 -20.86
N GLY A 253 -2.75 8.67 -21.94
CA GLY A 253 -2.23 9.88 -22.59
C GLY A 253 -0.85 10.34 -22.13
N VAL A 254 -0.13 9.59 -21.28
CA VAL A 254 1.26 9.91 -20.90
C VAL A 254 2.16 8.70 -21.10
N SER A 255 3.35 8.90 -21.66
CA SER A 255 4.33 7.82 -21.77
C SER A 255 4.78 7.29 -20.40
N ASP A 256 4.97 5.97 -20.30
CA ASP A 256 5.41 5.31 -19.07
C ASP A 256 6.77 5.82 -18.56
N SER A 257 7.63 6.32 -19.46
CA SER A 257 8.89 6.96 -19.10
C SER A 257 8.65 8.24 -18.28
N LEU A 258 7.72 9.10 -18.71
CA LEU A 258 7.39 10.33 -18.01
C LEU A 258 6.69 10.05 -16.67
N LEU A 259 5.71 9.15 -16.67
CA LEU A 259 4.98 8.79 -15.44
C LEU A 259 5.92 8.16 -14.39
N SER A 260 6.78 7.23 -14.80
CA SER A 260 7.75 6.62 -13.88
C SER A 260 8.80 7.61 -13.37
N ALA A 261 9.26 8.53 -14.22
CA ALA A 261 10.16 9.62 -13.83
C ALA A 261 9.49 10.53 -12.79
N PHE A 262 8.20 10.85 -12.97
CA PHE A 262 7.44 11.70 -12.06
C PHE A 262 7.28 11.04 -10.68
N LEU A 263 6.81 9.80 -10.63
CA LEU A 263 6.59 9.07 -9.37
C LEU A 263 7.91 8.83 -8.61
N ILE A 264 8.98 8.44 -9.32
CA ILE A 264 10.29 8.24 -8.68
C ILE A 264 10.91 9.56 -8.26
N GLY A 265 10.78 10.61 -9.08
CA GLY A 265 11.29 11.94 -8.76
C GLY A 265 10.64 12.53 -7.51
N GLN A 266 9.31 12.46 -7.42
CA GLN A 266 8.55 12.86 -6.23
C GLN A 266 9.00 12.12 -4.98
N ARG A 267 9.11 10.78 -5.06
CA ARG A 267 9.63 9.95 -3.96
C ARG A 267 11.07 10.32 -3.58
N MET A 268 11.92 10.62 -4.55
CA MET A 268 13.31 11.01 -4.33
C MET A 268 13.42 12.37 -3.64
N ASN A 269 12.55 13.32 -3.98
CA ASN A 269 12.50 14.63 -3.33
C ASN A 269 11.87 14.59 -1.93
N ARG A 270 11.17 13.49 -1.59
CA ARG A 270 10.34 13.31 -0.38
C ARG A 270 9.10 14.19 -0.44
N GLU A 271 7.99 13.61 -0.83
CA GLU A 271 6.71 14.29 -0.99
C GLU A 271 6.36 15.09 0.28
N THR A 272 5.96 16.34 0.07
CA THR A 272 5.49 17.21 1.14
C THR A 272 4.07 16.81 1.58
N ASP A 273 3.67 17.23 2.77
CA ASP A 273 2.30 17.05 3.25
C ASP A 273 1.24 17.59 2.29
N ARG A 274 1.57 18.66 1.54
CA ARG A 274 0.70 19.24 0.50
C ARG A 274 0.55 18.30 -0.71
N GLU A 275 1.65 17.74 -1.20
CA GLU A 275 1.65 16.81 -2.33
C GLU A 275 0.95 15.51 -1.94
N LEU A 276 1.26 14.94 -0.77
CA LEU A 276 0.59 13.75 -0.24
C LEU A 276 -0.93 13.94 -0.13
N LYS A 277 -1.35 15.09 0.40
CA LYS A 277 -2.76 15.50 0.44
C LYS A 277 -3.41 15.54 -0.96
N ALA A 278 -2.69 16.03 -1.96
CA ALA A 278 -3.16 16.09 -3.34
C ALA A 278 -3.29 14.70 -3.96
N TYR A 279 -2.34 13.79 -3.70
CA TYR A 279 -2.44 12.40 -4.13
C TYR A 279 -3.67 11.71 -3.53
N CYS A 280 -3.87 11.80 -2.21
CA CYS A 280 -5.04 11.19 -1.56
C CYS A 280 -6.34 11.64 -2.22
N LEU A 281 -6.58 12.94 -2.35
CA LEU A 281 -7.81 13.41 -2.98
C LEU A 281 -7.95 13.00 -4.44
N ALA A 282 -6.86 13.00 -5.20
CA ALA A 282 -6.92 12.62 -6.61
C ALA A 282 -7.32 11.15 -6.76
N PHE A 283 -6.91 10.33 -5.80
CA PHE A 283 -7.37 8.97 -5.71
C PHE A 283 -8.85 8.93 -5.31
N ASP A 284 -9.25 9.62 -4.24
CA ASP A 284 -10.62 9.57 -3.68
C ASP A 284 -11.69 9.93 -4.72
N ASP A 285 -11.41 10.90 -5.59
CA ASP A 285 -12.33 11.34 -6.65
C ASP A 285 -12.55 10.29 -7.76
N GLU A 286 -11.70 9.27 -7.88
CA GLU A 286 -11.73 8.32 -8.99
C GLU A 286 -12.91 7.34 -8.94
N LEU A 287 -13.19 6.76 -7.76
CA LEU A 287 -14.17 5.68 -7.60
C LEU A 287 -15.47 6.14 -6.94
N GLY A 288 -15.55 7.42 -6.55
CA GLY A 288 -16.67 7.95 -5.78
C GLY A 288 -16.66 7.46 -4.33
N PRO A 289 -17.74 7.75 -3.58
CA PRO A 289 -17.78 7.43 -2.15
C PRO A 289 -17.76 5.91 -1.91
N PRO A 290 -16.94 5.41 -0.96
CA PRO A 290 -16.91 4.00 -0.63
C PRO A 290 -18.21 3.55 0.07
N PRO A 291 -18.51 2.24 0.10
CA PRO A 291 -19.58 1.71 0.93
C PRO A 291 -19.38 2.10 2.41
N VAL A 292 -20.50 2.24 3.14
CA VAL A 292 -20.50 2.53 4.57
C VAL A 292 -21.04 1.33 5.32
N ALA A 293 -20.23 0.70 6.17
CA ALA A 293 -20.59 -0.41 7.03
C ALA A 293 -21.33 0.07 8.29
N ASP A 294 -22.43 -0.61 8.62
CA ASP A 294 -23.21 -0.40 9.84
C ASP A 294 -22.61 -1.16 11.02
N VAL A 295 -21.43 -0.71 11.45
CA VAL A 295 -20.70 -1.27 12.59
C VAL A 295 -20.38 -0.19 13.62
N ARG A 296 -20.37 -0.58 14.91
CA ARG A 296 -20.10 0.33 16.03
C ARG A 296 -18.71 0.97 15.97
N SER A 297 -17.74 0.25 15.39
CA SER A 297 -16.37 0.68 15.23
C SER A 297 -15.68 -0.13 14.14
N LEU A 298 -14.79 0.53 13.40
CA LEU A 298 -13.99 -0.06 12.33
C LEU A 298 -12.52 0.34 12.50
N THR A 299 -11.64 -0.65 12.53
CA THR A 299 -10.18 -0.43 12.58
C THR A 299 -9.56 -0.82 11.25
N HIS A 300 -8.96 0.15 10.55
CA HIS A 300 -8.17 -0.08 9.35
C HIS A 300 -6.72 -0.39 9.71
N TYR A 301 -6.18 -1.44 9.10
CA TYR A 301 -4.76 -1.77 9.20
C TYR A 301 -4.06 -1.48 7.88
N GLY A 302 -3.13 -0.53 7.92
CA GLY A 302 -2.39 -0.08 6.76
C GLY A 302 -0.88 -0.22 6.86
N GLU A 303 -0.38 -1.33 6.35
CA GLU A 303 1.03 -1.59 6.19
C GLU A 303 1.53 -1.03 4.83
N PRO A 304 2.81 -0.61 4.70
CA PRO A 304 3.40 -0.06 3.47
C PRO A 304 3.59 -1.09 2.33
N TYR A 305 2.84 -2.20 2.35
CA TYR A 305 2.79 -3.24 1.31
C TYR A 305 4.13 -3.84 0.91
N ASP A 306 5.17 -3.69 1.73
CA ASP A 306 6.54 -3.78 1.23
C ASP A 306 7.03 -5.22 1.00
N GLY A 307 6.22 -6.22 1.34
CA GLY A 307 6.53 -7.64 1.18
C GLY A 307 7.88 -7.99 1.81
N ASN A 308 8.18 -7.52 3.02
CA ASN A 308 9.42 -7.89 3.68
C ASN A 308 9.40 -9.37 4.13
N THR A 309 10.59 -9.98 4.15
CA THR A 309 10.85 -11.34 4.69
C THR A 309 11.87 -11.26 5.81
N ARG A 310 11.93 -10.12 6.51
CA ARG A 310 12.88 -9.96 7.61
C ARG A 310 12.27 -10.41 8.92
N TYR A 311 11.01 -10.07 9.14
CA TYR A 311 10.27 -10.43 10.34
C TYR A 311 8.90 -10.99 9.98
N PHE A 312 8.32 -11.68 10.95
CA PHE A 312 6.93 -12.10 10.88
C PHE A 312 5.97 -10.91 10.79
N ARG A 313 4.84 -11.10 10.10
CA ARG A 313 3.83 -10.06 9.92
C ARG A 313 2.61 -10.37 10.78
N SER A 314 2.58 -9.76 11.96
CA SER A 314 1.59 -10.04 13.00
C SER A 314 0.25 -9.32 12.78
N THR A 315 0.20 -8.31 11.91
CA THR A 315 -0.95 -7.42 11.72
C THR A 315 -2.23 -8.17 11.33
N LEU A 316 -2.12 -9.21 10.50
CA LEU A 316 -3.23 -10.11 10.16
C LEU A 316 -3.85 -10.76 11.41
N PHE A 317 -3.02 -11.28 12.31
CA PHE A 317 -3.48 -11.95 13.53
C PHE A 317 -4.03 -10.96 14.54
N THR A 318 -3.41 -9.79 14.67
CA THR A 318 -3.95 -8.70 15.49
C THR A 318 -5.35 -8.30 15.03
N ALA A 319 -5.56 -8.16 13.72
CA ALA A 319 -6.86 -7.82 13.18
C ALA A 319 -7.90 -8.93 13.47
N ALA A 320 -7.55 -10.19 13.24
CA ALA A 320 -8.44 -11.32 13.52
C ALA A 320 -8.82 -11.43 15.01
N VAL A 321 -7.83 -11.31 15.91
CA VAL A 321 -8.08 -11.34 17.37
C VAL A 321 -8.99 -10.18 17.80
N ARG A 322 -8.75 -8.99 17.26
CA ARG A 322 -9.59 -7.81 17.52
C ARG A 322 -11.03 -8.00 17.06
N SER A 323 -11.25 -8.63 15.90
CA SER A 323 -12.58 -9.03 15.43
C SER A 323 -13.28 -10.01 16.38
N CYS A 324 -12.56 -10.96 16.98
CA CYS A 324 -13.12 -11.84 18.02
C CYS A 324 -13.56 -11.10 19.30
N TYR A 325 -13.07 -9.87 19.53
CA TYR A 325 -13.55 -8.99 20.60
C TYR A 325 -14.73 -8.10 20.16
N GLY A 326 -15.31 -8.37 19.00
CA GLY A 326 -16.47 -7.67 18.44
C GLY A 326 -16.14 -6.28 17.89
N GLU A 327 -14.89 -6.01 17.55
CA GLU A 327 -14.42 -4.77 16.92
C GLU A 327 -14.15 -5.05 15.44
N ALA A 328 -14.92 -4.45 14.51
CA ALA A 328 -14.75 -4.74 13.10
C ALA A 328 -13.36 -4.30 12.61
N CYS A 329 -12.70 -5.14 11.81
CA CYS A 329 -11.35 -4.89 11.32
C CYS A 329 -11.25 -5.06 9.81
N LEU A 330 -10.63 -4.07 9.18
CA LEU A 330 -10.38 -4.06 7.74
C LEU A 330 -8.89 -4.05 7.50
N LEU A 331 -8.38 -5.15 6.95
CA LEU A 331 -7.01 -5.26 6.52
C LEU A 331 -6.94 -5.07 5.01
N HIS A 332 -6.04 -4.22 4.54
CA HIS A 332 -5.80 -4.06 3.12
C HIS A 332 -4.39 -4.49 2.75
N GLY A 333 -4.23 -5.15 1.60
CA GLY A 333 -2.99 -5.80 1.19
C GLY A 333 -2.76 -5.76 -0.32
N VAL A 334 -1.67 -6.41 -0.72
CA VAL A 334 -1.37 -6.72 -2.12
C VAL A 334 -0.97 -8.17 -2.23
N GLU A 335 -1.19 -8.78 -3.39
CA GLU A 335 -0.72 -10.14 -3.66
C GLU A 335 0.80 -10.23 -3.69
N TRP A 336 1.43 -9.21 -4.28
CA TRP A 336 2.86 -9.18 -4.51
C TRP A 336 3.34 -7.73 -4.67
N MET A 337 4.48 -7.39 -4.07
CA MET A 337 5.07 -6.05 -4.17
C MET A 337 6.56 -6.11 -4.55
N PRO A 338 6.95 -5.60 -5.74
CA PRO A 338 8.35 -5.41 -6.07
C PRO A 338 8.98 -4.24 -5.29
N PRO A 339 10.32 -4.17 -5.16
CA PRO A 339 11.31 -5.14 -5.62
C PRO A 339 11.58 -6.27 -4.61
N LYS A 340 11.05 -6.18 -3.38
CA LYS A 340 11.36 -7.15 -2.32
C LYS A 340 10.71 -8.51 -2.55
N GLY A 341 9.48 -8.52 -3.07
CA GLY A 341 8.76 -9.73 -3.47
C GLY A 341 8.66 -10.80 -2.36
N GLY A 342 8.60 -10.39 -1.10
CA GLY A 342 8.45 -11.31 0.03
C GLY A 342 6.98 -11.57 0.39
N ILE A 343 6.76 -11.99 1.63
CA ILE A 343 5.47 -12.54 2.08
C ILE A 343 4.46 -11.42 2.31
N THR A 344 3.28 -11.49 1.69
CA THR A 344 2.15 -10.54 1.87
C THR A 344 0.97 -11.17 2.65
N GLU A 345 0.03 -10.37 3.18
CA GLU A 345 -1.05 -10.91 4.03
C GLU A 345 -2.01 -11.69 3.15
N GLU A 346 -2.14 -11.24 1.90
CA GLU A 346 -2.87 -11.96 0.88
C GLU A 346 -2.32 -13.35 0.65
N GLN A 347 -1.00 -13.51 0.56
CA GLN A 347 -0.39 -14.81 0.35
C GLN A 347 -0.63 -15.74 1.55
N MET A 348 -0.61 -15.18 2.78
CA MET A 348 -0.95 -15.92 4.00
C MET A 348 -2.43 -16.34 4.00
N LEU A 349 -3.34 -15.43 3.66
CA LEU A 349 -4.77 -15.67 3.58
C LEU A 349 -5.11 -16.72 2.51
N LYS A 350 -4.54 -16.60 1.31
CA LYS A 350 -4.65 -17.61 0.24
C LYS A 350 -4.18 -18.97 0.71
N PHE A 351 -3.03 -19.03 1.39
CA PHE A 351 -2.51 -20.28 1.95
C PHE A 351 -3.45 -20.90 2.99
N MET A 352 -4.15 -20.08 3.78
CA MET A 352 -5.19 -20.52 4.73
C MET A 352 -6.52 -20.90 4.06
N GLY A 353 -6.64 -20.76 2.74
CA GLY A 353 -7.87 -21.07 1.98
C GLY A 353 -8.92 -19.95 2.00
N ALA A 354 -8.55 -18.73 2.41
CA ALA A 354 -9.46 -17.59 2.41
C ALA A 354 -9.64 -17.01 0.99
N ASN A 355 -10.85 -16.52 0.68
CA ASN A 355 -11.10 -15.75 -0.54
C ASN A 355 -10.53 -14.33 -0.39
N THR A 356 -9.57 -13.97 -1.24
CA THR A 356 -8.95 -12.64 -1.27
C THR A 356 -9.41 -11.78 -2.45
N HIS A 357 -10.40 -12.25 -3.21
CA HIS A 357 -11.04 -11.53 -4.30
C HIS A 357 -12.44 -11.14 -3.83
N LEU A 358 -12.49 -9.99 -3.15
CA LEU A 358 -13.71 -9.41 -2.64
C LEU A 358 -13.91 -8.05 -3.31
N SER A 359 -15.16 -7.73 -3.66
CA SER A 359 -15.53 -6.35 -3.94
C SER A 359 -15.67 -5.55 -2.63
N PRO A 360 -15.59 -4.21 -2.66
CA PRO A 360 -15.88 -3.38 -1.49
C PRO A 360 -17.24 -3.69 -0.84
N LEU A 361 -18.27 -4.00 -1.64
CA LEU A 361 -19.58 -4.36 -1.11
C LEU A 361 -19.58 -5.69 -0.35
N GLN A 362 -18.82 -6.69 -0.83
CA GLN A 362 -18.67 -7.96 -0.11
C GLN A 362 -17.81 -7.82 1.14
N ALA A 363 -16.79 -6.95 1.11
CA ALA A 363 -16.02 -6.63 2.31
C ALA A 363 -16.90 -6.00 3.38
N LYS A 364 -17.76 -5.04 3.00
CA LYS A 364 -18.79 -4.47 3.88
C LYS A 364 -19.69 -5.56 4.50
N GLU A 365 -20.19 -6.52 3.71
CA GLU A 365 -21.03 -7.61 4.23
C GLU A 365 -20.31 -8.44 5.30
N LEU A 366 -19.02 -8.74 5.11
CA LEU A 366 -18.21 -9.46 6.11
C LEU A 366 -17.91 -8.63 7.37
N LEU A 367 -17.79 -7.31 7.23
CA LEU A 367 -17.58 -6.41 8.36
C LEU A 367 -18.82 -6.33 9.25
N GLU A 368 -20.02 -6.37 8.67
CA GLU A 368 -21.31 -6.29 9.38
C GLU A 368 -21.77 -7.62 9.98
N ASP A 369 -21.17 -8.74 9.56
CA ASP A 369 -21.44 -10.06 10.13
C ASP A 369 -20.84 -10.18 11.54
N GLU A 370 -21.70 -10.32 12.56
CA GLU A 370 -21.29 -10.41 13.97
C GLU A 370 -20.44 -11.66 14.28
N ASP A 371 -20.55 -12.73 13.47
CA ASP A 371 -19.75 -13.94 13.62
C ASP A 371 -18.37 -13.82 12.95
N VAL A 372 -18.17 -12.82 12.07
CA VAL A 372 -16.93 -12.61 11.30
C VAL A 372 -16.20 -11.34 11.74
N GLY A 373 -16.82 -10.16 11.56
CA GLY A 373 -16.27 -8.85 11.93
C GLY A 373 -14.90 -8.52 11.32
N PHE A 374 -14.50 -9.20 10.23
CA PHE A 374 -13.18 -9.10 9.62
C PHE A 374 -13.30 -9.18 8.10
N ALA A 375 -12.64 -8.25 7.41
CA ALA A 375 -12.48 -8.33 5.97
C ALA A 375 -11.03 -8.03 5.55
N TYR A 376 -10.60 -8.73 4.51
CA TYR A 376 -9.38 -8.42 3.78
C TYR A 376 -9.76 -7.88 2.41
N LEU A 377 -9.25 -6.72 2.01
CA LEU A 377 -9.40 -6.24 0.64
C LEU A 377 -8.06 -6.07 -0.05
N SER A 378 -7.90 -6.78 -1.17
CA SER A 378 -6.74 -6.59 -2.02
C SER A 378 -6.84 -5.25 -2.72
N GLN A 379 -5.71 -4.56 -2.81
CA GLN A 379 -5.58 -3.31 -3.52
C GLN A 379 -6.10 -3.37 -4.96
N ARG A 380 -5.91 -4.49 -5.67
CA ARG A 380 -6.42 -4.66 -7.05
C ARG A 380 -7.95 -4.61 -7.13
N ASP A 381 -8.63 -5.03 -6.07
CA ASP A 381 -10.08 -5.15 -6.01
C ASP A 381 -10.70 -3.88 -5.40
N ALA A 382 -9.94 -3.21 -4.52
CA ALA A 382 -10.29 -1.91 -3.95
C ALA A 382 -10.15 -0.77 -4.96
N ARG A 383 -9.04 -0.73 -5.70
CA ARG A 383 -8.69 0.30 -6.67
C ARG A 383 -7.80 -0.27 -7.77
N PRO A 384 -8.38 -0.77 -8.89
CA PRO A 384 -7.63 -1.43 -9.96
C PRO A 384 -6.58 -0.55 -10.66
N SER A 385 -6.81 0.77 -10.67
CA SER A 385 -6.00 1.78 -11.35
C SER A 385 -4.73 2.15 -10.61
N LEU A 386 -4.69 2.03 -9.29
CA LEU A 386 -3.61 2.56 -8.48
C LEU A 386 -3.58 1.84 -7.17
N GLY A 387 -2.38 1.49 -6.78
CA GLY A 387 -2.16 0.88 -5.50
C GLY A 387 -2.33 1.80 -4.28
N GLY A 388 -3.51 2.38 -4.05
CA GLY A 388 -3.81 3.32 -2.96
C GLY A 388 -5.11 3.03 -2.21
N ASN A 389 -5.14 3.35 -0.92
CA ASN A 389 -6.00 2.73 0.10
C ASN A 389 -7.16 3.64 0.47
N GLU A 390 -8.32 3.46 -0.13
CA GLU A 390 -9.57 3.85 0.53
C GLU A 390 -10.61 2.76 0.36
N LEU A 391 -11.20 2.41 1.49
CA LEU A 391 -11.88 1.15 1.71
C LEU A 391 -12.80 1.35 2.89
N ASP A 392 -14.07 0.99 2.66
CA ASP A 392 -15.24 1.01 3.52
C ASP A 392 -15.20 1.96 4.72
N GLN A 393 -16.09 2.95 4.72
CA GLN A 393 -16.32 3.76 5.91
C GLN A 393 -17.19 2.99 6.92
N ALA A 394 -17.26 3.45 8.16
CA ALA A 394 -18.22 2.95 9.13
C ALA A 394 -19.14 4.06 9.64
N HIS A 395 -20.40 3.70 9.96
CA HIS A 395 -21.31 4.60 10.68
C HIS A 395 -20.81 4.92 12.10
N GLY A 396 -20.10 3.98 12.72
CA GLY A 396 -19.53 4.13 14.05
C GLY A 396 -18.16 4.83 14.11
N ARG A 397 -17.36 4.48 15.11
CA ARG A 397 -16.02 5.08 15.31
C ARG A 397 -14.98 4.43 14.41
N GLU A 398 -14.24 5.26 13.68
CA GLU A 398 -13.16 4.79 12.81
C GLU A 398 -11.78 5.02 13.43
N ALA A 399 -10.90 4.03 13.28
CA ALA A 399 -9.51 4.12 13.64
C ALA A 399 -8.60 3.60 12.53
N ILE A 400 -7.40 4.17 12.40
CA ILE A 400 -6.36 3.68 11.48
C ILE A 400 -5.10 3.35 12.27
N VAL A 401 -4.54 2.17 12.00
CA VAL A 401 -3.25 1.73 12.53
C VAL A 401 -2.30 1.46 11.37
N ALA A 402 -1.12 2.09 11.38
CA ALA A 402 -0.12 1.93 10.32
C ALA A 402 1.31 1.76 10.87
N GLY A 403 2.06 0.82 10.29
CA GLY A 403 3.49 0.65 10.58
C GLY A 403 4.36 1.54 9.70
N PHE A 404 5.52 1.99 10.20
CA PHE A 404 6.51 2.71 9.39
C PHE A 404 7.96 2.33 9.72
N TYR A 405 8.82 2.33 8.69
CA TYR A 405 10.24 1.96 8.83
C TYR A 405 11.15 3.13 9.19
N HIS A 406 10.95 4.26 8.52
CA HIS A 406 11.88 5.38 8.54
C HIS A 406 11.24 6.56 9.26
N GLY A 407 12.01 7.19 10.16
CA GLY A 407 11.55 8.37 10.87
C GLY A 407 11.16 9.50 9.90
N GLY A 408 10.17 10.29 10.30
CA GLY A 408 9.64 11.39 9.50
C GLY A 408 8.42 11.03 8.64
N TYR A 409 8.07 9.75 8.50
CA TYR A 409 6.77 9.35 7.93
C TYR A 409 5.64 9.37 8.97
N GLU A 410 5.98 9.37 10.27
CA GLU A 410 4.99 9.39 11.36
C GLU A 410 4.01 10.56 11.24
N GLU A 411 4.52 11.79 11.08
CA GLU A 411 3.67 12.98 11.02
C GLU A 411 2.85 13.05 9.74
N SER A 412 3.46 12.70 8.60
CA SER A 412 2.72 12.68 7.33
C SER A 412 1.60 11.65 7.35
N LEU A 413 1.83 10.44 7.89
CA LEU A 413 0.79 9.43 8.05
C LEU A 413 -0.33 9.91 9.00
N LEU A 414 0.02 10.47 10.17
CA LEU A 414 -0.97 10.99 11.11
C LEU A 414 -1.75 12.19 10.53
N MET A 415 -1.10 13.05 9.75
CA MET A 415 -1.76 14.14 9.02
C MET A 415 -2.79 13.59 8.03
N LEU A 416 -2.44 12.56 7.24
CA LEU A 416 -3.37 11.90 6.32
C LEU A 416 -4.54 11.25 7.06
N MET A 417 -4.29 10.59 8.19
CA MET A 417 -5.35 10.01 9.03
C MET A 417 -6.30 11.11 9.55
N ARG A 418 -5.79 12.21 10.11
CA ARG A 418 -6.64 13.34 10.57
C ARG A 418 -7.47 13.91 9.44
N ARG A 419 -6.88 14.05 8.26
CA ARG A 419 -7.54 14.54 7.06
C ARG A 419 -8.68 13.64 6.60
N ARG A 420 -8.51 12.32 6.71
CA ARG A 420 -9.57 11.34 6.42
C ARG A 420 -10.74 11.45 7.41
N GLY A 421 -10.57 12.16 8.52
CA GLY A 421 -11.63 12.40 9.49
C GLY A 421 -11.87 11.25 10.46
N VAL A 422 -10.93 10.30 10.56
CA VAL A 422 -11.05 9.19 11.50
C VAL A 422 -10.97 9.68 12.94
N HIS A 423 -11.62 8.96 13.86
CA HIS A 423 -11.69 9.35 15.26
C HIS A 423 -10.38 9.12 15.99
N SER A 424 -9.52 8.27 15.44
CA SER A 424 -8.28 7.85 16.07
C SER A 424 -7.26 7.38 15.04
N GLY A 425 -6.01 7.78 15.21
CA GLY A 425 -4.90 7.35 14.37
C GLY A 425 -3.72 6.90 15.22
N LEU A 426 -3.08 5.79 14.84
CA LEU A 426 -1.90 5.26 15.50
C LEU A 426 -0.87 4.85 14.46
N VAL A 427 0.33 5.40 14.57
CA VAL A 427 1.49 4.97 13.80
C VAL A 427 2.48 4.27 14.71
N VAL A 428 3.00 3.13 14.24
CA VAL A 428 3.85 2.24 15.00
C VAL A 428 5.21 2.10 14.32
N LYS A 429 6.27 2.23 15.10
CA LYS A 429 7.61 1.87 14.69
C LYS A 429 8.09 0.64 15.44
N GLY A 430 8.27 -0.46 14.71
CA GLY A 430 8.86 -1.69 15.23
C GLY A 430 10.38 -1.63 15.38
N GLU A 431 11.01 -2.80 15.50
CA GLU A 431 12.46 -2.94 15.34
C GLU A 431 12.90 -2.52 13.92
N GLU A 432 14.18 -2.19 13.73
CA GLU A 432 14.71 -1.89 12.40
C GLU A 432 14.39 -2.99 11.38
N GLY A 433 13.53 -2.64 10.42
CA GLY A 433 13.02 -3.52 9.39
C GLY A 433 11.73 -4.28 9.74
N ALA A 434 11.09 -3.96 10.86
CA ALA A 434 9.75 -4.43 11.27
C ALA A 434 8.75 -3.26 11.28
N LEU A 435 7.48 -3.58 11.02
CA LEU A 435 6.37 -2.62 11.00
C LEU A 435 5.48 -2.73 12.23
N SER A 436 5.38 -3.92 12.79
CA SER A 436 4.61 -4.20 13.99
C SER A 436 5.48 -4.08 15.24
N MET A 437 4.84 -3.92 16.40
CA MET A 437 5.56 -3.99 17.67
C MET A 437 6.16 -5.37 17.92
N THR A 438 7.20 -5.39 18.74
CA THR A 438 7.97 -6.58 19.07
C THR A 438 8.06 -6.72 20.59
N THR A 439 8.36 -7.92 21.08
CA THR A 439 8.68 -8.15 22.49
C THR A 439 10.12 -7.79 22.84
N ARG A 440 10.93 -7.34 21.88
CA ARG A 440 12.36 -7.08 22.07
C ARG A 440 12.59 -6.01 23.14
N LEU A 441 13.58 -6.25 24.00
CA LEU A 441 13.99 -5.26 24.99
C LEU A 441 14.60 -4.03 24.30
N ARG A 442 14.30 -2.85 24.82
CA ARG A 442 14.96 -1.60 24.44
C ARG A 442 16.48 -1.76 24.51
N SER A 443 17.17 -1.39 23.42
CA SER A 443 18.62 -1.21 23.45
C SER A 443 18.97 0.03 24.27
N THR A 444 19.80 -0.13 25.28
CA THR A 444 20.32 0.98 26.11
C THR A 444 21.22 1.93 25.32
N ASN A 445 21.72 1.50 24.16
CA ASN A 445 22.78 2.18 23.40
C ASN A 445 22.27 2.85 22.12
N ALA A 446 20.97 2.81 21.83
CA ALA A 446 20.39 3.48 20.68
C ALA A 446 20.29 4.98 20.95
N SER A 447 21.29 5.74 20.52
CA SER A 447 21.37 7.19 20.68
C SER A 447 20.77 7.98 19.52
N LYS A 448 20.39 7.31 18.42
CA LYS A 448 19.85 7.95 17.21
C LYS A 448 18.57 7.26 16.72
N GLY A 449 17.58 8.08 16.38
CA GLY A 449 16.29 7.66 15.83
C GLY A 449 15.27 7.28 16.91
N LEU A 450 14.02 7.09 16.47
CA LEU A 450 12.94 6.65 17.35
C LEU A 450 13.20 5.25 17.93
N PRO A 451 12.81 5.00 19.20
CA PRO A 451 13.01 3.73 19.87
C PRO A 451 12.17 2.60 19.27
N VAL A 452 12.53 1.36 19.61
CA VAL A 452 11.72 0.17 19.28
C VAL A 452 10.37 0.27 19.98
N ASN A 453 9.29 -0.07 19.28
CA ASN A 453 7.90 0.07 19.74
C ASN A 453 7.51 1.51 20.08
N TYR A 454 8.07 2.46 19.34
CA TYR A 454 7.59 3.84 19.42
C TYR A 454 6.23 3.95 18.74
N CYS A 455 5.28 4.53 19.45
CA CYS A 455 3.94 4.79 18.96
C CYS A 455 3.66 6.29 19.02
N SER A 456 3.09 6.82 17.95
CA SER A 456 2.58 8.19 17.91
C SER A 456 1.14 8.14 17.42
N GLY A 457 0.28 9.01 17.93
CA GLY A 457 -1.12 8.94 17.56
C GLY A 457 -1.93 10.15 17.97
N PHE A 458 -3.20 10.11 17.61
CA PHE A 458 -4.20 11.04 18.08
C PHE A 458 -5.52 10.33 18.33
N ARG A 459 -6.36 10.96 19.16
CA ARG A 459 -7.73 10.53 19.43
C ARG A 459 -8.65 11.74 19.58
N SER A 460 -9.89 11.58 19.16
CA SER A 460 -10.94 12.59 19.33
C SER A 460 -11.26 12.79 20.81
N LEU A 461 -11.36 14.05 21.25
CA LEU A 461 -11.83 14.39 22.59
C LEU A 461 -13.35 14.24 22.66
N SER A 462 -13.86 13.55 23.69
CA SER A 462 -15.30 13.35 23.90
C SER A 462 -16.11 14.63 24.16
N LYS A 463 -15.45 15.78 24.37
CA LYS A 463 -16.10 17.07 24.59
C LYS A 463 -16.01 17.93 23.35
N ALA A 464 -17.15 18.20 22.74
CA ALA A 464 -17.32 19.19 21.68
C ALA A 464 -16.90 20.58 22.18
N SER A 465 -15.63 20.96 21.98
CA SER A 465 -15.24 22.36 22.03
C SER A 465 -15.47 22.96 20.64
N ALA A 466 -16.58 23.68 20.50
CA ALA A 466 -16.89 24.53 19.36
C ALA A 466 -15.86 25.67 19.31
N SER A 467 -14.73 25.49 18.62
CA SER A 467 -13.87 26.56 18.07
C SER A 467 -12.54 25.99 17.56
N GLN A 468 -12.54 25.39 16.38
CA GLN A 468 -11.42 25.44 15.46
C GLN A 468 -11.95 25.21 14.05
N ALA A 469 -11.44 26.00 13.09
CA ALA A 469 -11.95 26.03 11.72
C ALA A 469 -11.63 24.75 10.92
N ASP A 470 -10.86 23.83 11.51
CA ASP A 470 -10.53 22.51 11.01
C ASP A 470 -11.04 21.46 12.02
N GLY A 471 -11.87 20.52 11.58
CA GLY A 471 -12.72 19.67 12.42
C GLY A 471 -12.06 18.83 13.52
N VAL A 472 -12.90 18.43 14.49
CA VAL A 472 -12.66 17.51 15.63
C VAL A 472 -11.42 17.83 16.47
N SER A 473 -11.62 18.38 17.67
CA SER A 473 -10.54 18.57 18.65
C SER A 473 -9.90 17.22 19.01
N CYS A 474 -8.66 17.00 18.59
CA CYS A 474 -7.92 15.77 18.83
C CYS A 474 -6.80 15.99 19.87
N GLU A 475 -6.65 15.04 20.78
CA GLU A 475 -5.48 14.94 21.65
C GLU A 475 -4.42 14.07 20.95
N SER A 476 -3.23 14.62 20.75
CA SER A 476 -2.09 13.87 20.22
C SER A 476 -1.24 13.32 21.37
N PHE A 477 -0.67 12.12 21.18
CA PHE A 477 0.16 11.47 22.17
C PHE A 477 1.35 10.76 21.51
N ASN A 478 2.40 10.56 22.30
CA ASN A 478 3.54 9.73 21.95
C ASN A 478 3.82 8.80 23.12
N ILE A 479 4.02 7.51 22.85
CA ILE A 479 4.26 6.51 23.87
C ILE A 479 5.30 5.51 23.38
N GLU A 480 6.22 5.12 24.27
CA GLU A 480 7.10 3.98 24.07
C GLU A 480 6.49 2.77 24.74
N VAL A 481 6.19 1.72 23.98
CA VAL A 481 5.54 0.52 24.53
C VAL A 481 6.58 -0.56 24.84
N ASN A 482 6.77 -0.84 26.13
CA ASN A 482 7.64 -1.92 26.57
C ASN A 482 6.82 -3.17 26.91
N ALA A 483 7.11 -4.28 26.23
CA ALA A 483 6.38 -5.53 26.41
C ALA A 483 6.40 -6.04 27.86
N LYS A 484 7.47 -5.76 28.61
CA LYS A 484 7.57 -6.11 30.03
C LYS A 484 6.49 -5.47 30.89
N ASP A 485 6.08 -4.25 30.56
CA ASP A 485 5.10 -3.49 31.36
C ASP A 485 3.70 -4.12 31.25
N TYR A 486 3.48 -4.93 30.22
CA TYR A 486 2.26 -5.71 29.97
C TYR A 486 2.41 -7.20 30.34
N GLY A 487 3.47 -7.56 31.07
CA GLY A 487 3.68 -8.94 31.55
C GLY A 487 4.28 -9.89 30.52
N PHE A 488 4.72 -9.39 29.36
CA PHE A 488 5.36 -10.20 28.33
C PHE A 488 6.87 -10.31 28.57
N LYS A 489 7.40 -11.54 28.48
CA LYS A 489 8.85 -11.76 28.54
C LYS A 489 9.49 -11.22 27.27
N PRO A 490 10.61 -10.50 27.37
CA PRO A 490 11.33 -10.09 26.17
C PRO A 490 11.83 -11.30 25.41
N THR A 491 11.61 -11.30 24.11
CA THR A 491 12.18 -12.29 23.19
C THR A 491 12.83 -11.57 22.03
N ASP A 492 13.69 -12.27 21.30
CA ASP A 492 14.13 -11.79 20.00
C ASP A 492 12.93 -11.77 19.05
N THR A 493 12.91 -10.79 18.14
CA THR A 493 11.86 -10.69 17.13
C THR A 493 11.98 -11.87 16.15
N PRO A 494 10.92 -12.68 15.96
CA PRO A 494 10.97 -13.83 15.06
C PRO A 494 11.40 -13.41 13.66
N ARG A 495 12.50 -14.01 13.18
CA ARG A 495 13.00 -13.79 11.82
C ARG A 495 12.52 -14.88 10.89
N THR A 496 12.08 -14.47 9.71
CA THR A 496 11.84 -15.36 8.58
C THR A 496 13.19 -15.66 7.91
N ASP A 497 14.00 -16.52 8.54
CA ASP A 497 15.37 -16.80 8.08
C ASP A 497 15.41 -17.40 6.66
N ARG A 498 16.24 -16.83 5.78
CA ARG A 498 16.45 -17.31 4.40
C ARG A 498 17.35 -18.54 4.33
N SER A 499 18.14 -18.81 5.38
CA SER A 499 19.25 -19.78 5.32
C SER A 499 18.88 -21.23 5.68
N HIS A 500 17.75 -21.45 6.36
CA HIS A 500 17.32 -22.78 6.84
C HIS A 500 16.18 -23.42 6.03
N CYS A 501 15.59 -22.70 5.07
CA CYS A 501 14.44 -23.17 4.29
C CYS A 501 14.87 -23.99 3.05
N ARG A 502 15.45 -25.17 3.27
CA ARG A 502 15.76 -26.16 2.22
C ARG A 502 14.67 -27.24 2.05
N GLY A 503 13.44 -26.97 2.46
CA GLY A 503 12.32 -27.91 2.34
C GLY A 503 10.97 -27.22 2.19
N GLU A 504 10.16 -27.73 1.25
CA GLU A 504 8.90 -27.15 0.76
C GLU A 504 7.78 -27.06 1.83
N ARG A 505 7.89 -27.80 2.95
CA ARG A 505 6.89 -27.82 4.05
C ARG A 505 7.28 -27.08 5.33
N ALA A 506 8.54 -26.69 5.50
CA ALA A 506 9.06 -26.30 6.82
C ALA A 506 8.83 -24.83 7.21
N SER A 507 8.47 -23.94 6.28
CA SER A 507 8.40 -22.50 6.59
C SER A 507 7.08 -22.07 7.26
N PHE A 508 5.91 -22.49 6.74
CA PHE A 508 4.61 -22.05 7.28
C PHE A 508 4.21 -22.78 8.55
N ASP A 509 4.47 -24.09 8.63
CA ASP A 509 4.22 -24.86 9.85
C ASP A 509 5.15 -24.40 10.99
N GLY A 510 6.39 -23.99 10.73
CA GLY A 510 7.24 -23.36 11.75
C GLY A 510 6.74 -21.96 12.16
N LEU A 511 6.25 -21.19 11.19
CA LEU A 511 5.62 -19.88 11.41
C LEU A 511 4.30 -19.96 12.21
N PHE A 512 3.51 -21.03 12.04
CA PHE A 512 2.26 -21.23 12.76
C PHE A 512 2.40 -22.10 14.02
N LEU A 513 3.35 -23.05 14.10
CA LEU A 513 3.44 -24.06 15.17
C LEU A 513 4.67 -23.92 16.10
N GLU A 514 5.76 -23.24 15.70
CA GLU A 514 6.90 -23.00 16.61
C GLU A 514 6.80 -21.67 17.38
N SER A 515 5.76 -20.87 17.15
CA SER A 515 5.63 -19.53 17.73
C SER A 515 4.23 -19.15 18.23
N ASP A 516 3.43 -20.15 18.63
CA ASP A 516 2.11 -19.95 19.26
C ASP A 516 2.15 -18.89 20.37
N ASP A 517 3.18 -18.93 21.23
CA ASP A 517 3.32 -17.93 22.29
C ASP A 517 3.76 -16.56 21.72
N GLY A 518 4.83 -16.50 20.92
CA GLY A 518 5.41 -15.22 20.47
C GLY A 518 4.48 -14.38 19.57
N ILE A 519 3.70 -15.03 18.71
CA ILE A 519 2.79 -14.36 17.77
C ILE A 519 1.57 -13.81 18.50
N ILE A 520 0.96 -14.62 19.36
CA ILE A 520 -0.18 -14.20 20.17
C ILE A 520 0.25 -13.09 21.13
N LEU A 521 1.44 -13.18 21.73
CA LEU A 521 1.99 -12.13 22.59
C LEU A 521 2.21 -10.80 21.84
N CYS A 522 2.76 -10.81 20.62
CA CYS A 522 2.92 -9.58 19.82
C CYS A 522 1.56 -9.00 19.40
N GLY A 523 0.61 -9.85 18.99
CA GLY A 523 -0.75 -9.42 18.64
C GLY A 523 -1.48 -8.79 19.83
N LEU A 524 -1.43 -9.41 21.00
CA LEU A 524 -2.01 -8.90 22.24
C LEU A 524 -1.29 -7.64 22.76
N LEU A 525 0.02 -7.52 22.55
CA LEU A 525 0.75 -6.28 22.86
C LEU A 525 0.24 -5.14 21.96
N VAL A 526 0.10 -5.40 20.66
CA VAL A 526 -0.48 -4.45 19.70
C VAL A 526 -1.89 -4.10 20.08
N GLU A 527 -2.72 -5.07 20.43
CA GLU A 527 -4.09 -4.82 20.86
C GLU A 527 -4.15 -4.02 22.17
N ASN A 528 -3.34 -4.34 23.18
CA ASN A 528 -3.30 -3.60 24.43
C ASN A 528 -2.78 -2.17 24.25
N ALA A 529 -1.80 -1.97 23.37
CA ALA A 529 -1.34 -0.64 23.02
C ALA A 529 -2.41 0.13 22.23
N ILE A 530 -3.07 -0.51 21.26
CA ILE A 530 -4.21 0.08 20.53
C ILE A 530 -5.32 0.44 21.51
N ASN A 531 -5.69 -0.44 22.43
CA ASN A 531 -6.76 -0.19 23.39
C ASN A 531 -6.38 0.90 24.42
N SER A 532 -5.11 0.93 24.86
CA SER A 532 -4.58 1.97 25.75
C SER A 532 -4.43 3.33 25.06
N ALA A 533 -4.02 3.32 23.79
CA ALA A 533 -3.78 4.51 22.98
C ALA A 533 -5.08 5.11 22.44
N LEU A 534 -6.03 4.27 22.03
CA LEU A 534 -7.26 4.70 21.39
C LEU A 534 -8.44 4.84 22.36
N GLU A 535 -8.33 4.41 23.63
CA GLU A 535 -9.41 4.48 24.64
C GLU A 535 -10.78 3.98 24.11
N LEU A 536 -10.77 3.03 23.14
CA LEU A 536 -11.99 2.55 22.50
C LEU A 536 -12.91 1.78 23.46
N GLN A 537 -12.44 1.45 24.66
CA GLN A 537 -13.23 0.87 25.76
C GLN A 537 -13.50 1.83 26.94
N SER A 538 -13.72 3.12 26.70
CA SER A 538 -14.51 3.90 27.65
C SER A 538 -16.00 3.62 27.44
N GLN A 539 -16.56 2.79 28.34
CA GLN A 539 -17.97 2.38 28.53
C GLN A 539 -18.28 0.94 28.07
N ARG A 540 -17.84 -0.02 28.89
CA ARG A 540 -18.62 -1.25 29.14
C ARG A 540 -19.72 -0.97 30.16
#